data_AF-X0JST0-F1
#
_entry.id   AF-X0JST0-F1
#
_cell.length_a   1.000
_cell.length_b   1.000
_cell.length_c   1.000
_cell.angle_alpha   90.00
_cell.angle_beta   90.00
_cell.angle_gamma   90.00
#
_symmetry.space_group_name_H-M   'P 1'
#
loop_
_entity.id
_entity.type
_entity.pdbx_description
1 polymer ?
#
loop_
_entity_poly.entity_id
_entity_poly.type
_entity_poly.pdbx_seq_one_letter_code
_entity_poly.pdbx_strand_id
1 'polypeptide(L)'
;MESCYGTRSFPQLIDLPGAWHGNRFSHESEYVYNLSSQEVEEIENALCHFKALGLDGDLICRQNFPLPTVGKSLDRIRLDVHEGKGFGLVRGINPLDYGVQSYIANLRGRQDEKGNMLVHVVADNSSNLSSQHHRHSTSEITFHNEESGDIVSWLTRSAAASGGRCIIASGYAVYNILDRHHPASIHQLSQPKWVFAK
;
A
#
# COMPACT_ATOMS: atom_id res chain seq x y z
N MET A 1 27.40 -10.73 -38.36
CA MET A 1 27.01 -11.46 -37.13
C MET A 1 26.00 -10.57 -36.42
N GLU A 2 24.78 -10.52 -36.97
CA GLU A 2 23.69 -9.71 -36.42
C GLU A 2 23.12 -10.43 -35.22
N SER A 3 23.10 -9.73 -34.09
CA SER A 3 22.67 -10.27 -32.81
C SER A 3 21.15 -10.44 -32.81
N CYS A 4 20.70 -11.68 -32.69
CA CYS A 4 19.32 -12.07 -32.42
C CYS A 4 18.88 -11.61 -31.01
N TYR A 5 18.76 -10.30 -30.79
CA TYR A 5 17.90 -9.78 -29.74
C TYR A 5 16.53 -9.57 -30.36
N GLY A 6 15.66 -10.58 -30.26
CA GLY A 6 14.24 -10.38 -30.54
C GLY A 6 13.76 -9.17 -29.75
N THR A 7 13.23 -8.17 -30.43
CA THR A 7 12.60 -7.02 -29.79
C THR A 7 11.53 -7.57 -28.85
N ARG A 8 11.72 -7.44 -27.53
CA ARG A 8 10.66 -7.78 -26.57
C ARG A 8 9.49 -6.85 -26.89
N SER A 9 8.46 -7.38 -27.54
CA SER A 9 7.24 -6.65 -27.80
C SER A 9 6.50 -6.48 -26.48
N PHE A 10 6.13 -5.25 -26.17
CA PHE A 10 5.27 -4.96 -25.03
C PHE A 10 3.87 -5.56 -25.25
N PRO A 11 3.16 -5.98 -24.19
CA PRO A 11 1.81 -6.52 -24.32
C PRO A 11 0.85 -5.45 -24.85
N GLN A 12 0.07 -5.76 -25.90
CA GLN A 12 -0.88 -4.80 -26.47
C GLN A 12 -2.06 -4.48 -25.53
N LEU A 13 -2.31 -5.35 -24.55
CA LEU A 13 -3.33 -5.17 -23.54
C LEU A 13 -2.95 -5.96 -22.29
N ILE A 14 -2.99 -5.31 -21.13
CA ILE A 14 -2.97 -5.96 -19.83
C ILE A 14 -4.43 -6.19 -19.40
N ASP A 15 -4.87 -7.44 -19.43
CA ASP A 15 -6.17 -7.88 -18.95
C ASP A 15 -6.01 -8.70 -17.66
N LEU A 16 -5.69 -7.98 -16.57
CA LEU A 16 -5.53 -8.53 -15.24
C LEU A 16 -6.53 -7.86 -14.29
N PRO A 17 -6.86 -8.48 -13.13
CA PRO A 17 -7.78 -7.88 -12.16
C PRO A 17 -7.40 -6.46 -11.74
N GLY A 18 -6.09 -6.17 -11.66
CA GLY A 18 -5.55 -4.85 -11.34
C GLY A 18 -5.69 -3.81 -12.47
N ALA A 19 -6.08 -4.19 -13.68
CA ALA A 19 -6.31 -3.27 -14.80
C ALA A 19 -7.73 -2.71 -14.74
N TRP A 20 -7.92 -1.63 -14.00
CA TRP A 20 -9.23 -1.02 -13.76
C TRP A 20 -9.22 0.50 -13.91
N HIS A 21 -10.38 1.05 -14.28
CA HIS A 21 -10.64 2.49 -14.28
C HIS A 21 -11.40 2.88 -13.01
N GLY A 22 -11.34 4.16 -12.61
CA GLY A 22 -11.92 4.63 -11.34
C GLY A 22 -13.43 4.42 -11.20
N ASN A 23 -14.14 4.21 -12.31
CA ASN A 23 -15.58 3.89 -12.32
C ASN A 23 -15.89 2.39 -12.13
N ARG A 24 -14.87 1.53 -12.00
CA ARG A 24 -15.07 0.07 -11.80
C ARG A 24 -15.74 -0.22 -10.47
N PHE A 25 -15.35 0.50 -9.42
CA PHE A 25 -15.87 0.29 -8.07
C PHE A 25 -16.95 1.33 -7.78
N SER A 26 -18.20 0.90 -7.85
CA SER A 26 -19.36 1.77 -7.59
C SER A 26 -19.78 1.72 -6.13
N HIS A 27 -19.42 0.65 -5.43
CA HIS A 27 -19.77 0.43 -4.03
C HIS A 27 -18.54 0.15 -3.18
N GLU A 28 -18.48 0.77 -2.00
CA GLU A 28 -17.36 0.57 -1.07
C GLU A 28 -17.23 -0.89 -0.63
N SER A 29 -18.32 -1.65 -0.56
CA SER A 29 -18.30 -3.08 -0.20
C SER A 29 -17.44 -3.95 -1.13
N GLU A 30 -17.05 -3.44 -2.31
CA GLU A 30 -16.17 -4.14 -3.25
C GLU A 30 -14.69 -4.11 -2.84
N TYR A 31 -14.30 -3.15 -1.98
CA TYR A 31 -12.92 -2.95 -1.55
C TYR A 31 -12.75 -2.65 -0.06
N VAL A 32 -13.85 -2.48 0.67
CA VAL A 32 -13.85 -2.22 2.11
C VAL A 32 -14.30 -3.44 2.88
N TYR A 33 -13.44 -3.90 3.79
CA TYR A 33 -13.76 -4.85 4.82
C TYR A 33 -14.08 -4.12 6.12
N ASN A 34 -15.34 -4.21 6.58
CA ASN A 34 -15.76 -3.63 7.85
C ASN A 34 -15.65 -4.69 8.94
N LEU A 35 -14.79 -4.45 9.93
CA LEU A 35 -14.67 -5.32 11.10
C LEU A 35 -15.93 -5.25 11.95
N SER A 36 -16.41 -6.42 12.37
CA SER A 36 -17.41 -6.53 13.43
C SER A 36 -16.79 -6.27 14.81
N SER A 37 -17.62 -6.04 15.82
CA SER A 37 -17.15 -5.84 17.20
C SER A 37 -16.36 -7.05 17.73
N GLN A 38 -16.77 -8.27 17.38
CA GLN A 38 -16.07 -9.49 17.77
C GLN A 38 -14.69 -9.59 17.12
N GLU A 39 -14.56 -9.13 15.88
CA GLU A 39 -13.28 -9.12 15.17
C GLU A 39 -12.33 -8.05 15.69
N VAL A 40 -12.85 -6.90 16.11
CA VAL A 40 -12.05 -5.90 16.83
C VAL A 40 -11.53 -6.49 18.14
N GLU A 41 -12.39 -7.14 18.92
CA GLU A 41 -11.99 -7.82 20.17
C GLU A 41 -10.93 -8.90 19.92
N GLU A 42 -11.02 -9.66 18.81
CA GLU A 42 -9.98 -10.62 18.42
C GLU A 42 -8.62 -9.96 18.17
N ILE A 43 -8.60 -8.82 17.48
CA ILE A 43 -7.36 -8.06 17.22
C ILE A 43 -6.76 -7.52 18.52
N GLU A 44 -7.58 -6.97 19.40
CA GLU A 44 -7.15 -6.46 20.71
C GLU A 44 -6.54 -7.59 21.57
N ASN A 45 -7.18 -8.76 21.57
CA ASN A 45 -6.68 -9.95 22.26
C ASN A 45 -5.35 -10.46 21.68
N ALA A 46 -5.21 -10.47 20.35
CA ALA A 46 -3.96 -10.84 19.68
C ALA A 46 -2.82 -9.87 20.03
N LEU A 47 -3.12 -8.57 20.14
CA LEU A 47 -2.16 -7.56 20.57
C LEU A 47 -1.75 -7.73 22.03
N CYS A 48 -2.70 -7.97 22.93
CA CYS A 48 -2.43 -8.28 24.33
C CYS A 48 -1.54 -9.52 24.46
N HIS A 49 -1.83 -10.58 23.70
CA HIS A 49 -1.02 -11.78 23.64
C HIS A 49 0.42 -11.48 23.18
N PHE A 50 0.59 -10.78 22.05
CA PHE A 50 1.91 -10.43 21.53
C PHE A 50 2.73 -9.61 22.53
N LYS A 51 2.11 -8.59 23.16
CA LYS A 51 2.77 -7.76 24.18
C LYS A 51 3.24 -8.57 25.38
N ALA A 52 2.46 -9.59 25.80
CA ALA A 52 2.83 -10.46 26.90
C ALA A 52 4.07 -11.33 26.61
N LEU A 53 4.45 -11.52 25.34
CA LEU A 53 5.67 -12.24 24.95
C LEU A 53 6.94 -11.42 25.17
N GLY A 54 6.83 -10.10 25.35
CA GLY A 54 7.98 -9.21 25.54
C GLY A 54 8.92 -9.13 24.33
N LEU A 55 8.43 -9.48 23.14
CA LEU A 55 9.18 -9.40 21.89
C LEU A 55 9.18 -7.98 21.33
N ASP A 56 10.24 -7.64 20.61
CA ASP A 56 10.29 -6.39 19.84
C ASP A 56 9.24 -6.39 18.72
N GLY A 57 8.68 -5.22 18.43
CA GLY A 57 7.54 -5.07 17.51
C GLY A 57 7.83 -5.48 16.06
N ASP A 58 9.10 -5.46 15.65
CA ASP A 58 9.56 -5.93 14.34
C ASP A 58 9.52 -7.46 14.21
N LEU A 59 9.48 -8.19 15.33
CA LEU A 59 9.35 -9.65 15.36
C LEU A 59 7.89 -10.14 15.26
N ILE A 60 6.94 -9.24 15.06
CA ILE A 60 5.53 -9.61 14.90
C ILE A 60 5.30 -10.44 13.64
N CYS A 61 4.65 -11.59 13.80
CA CYS A 61 4.34 -12.54 12.75
C CYS A 61 3.01 -13.24 13.02
N ARG A 62 2.51 -14.02 12.05
CA ARG A 62 1.22 -14.71 12.21
C ARG A 62 1.21 -15.70 13.38
N GLN A 63 2.36 -16.27 13.71
CA GLN A 63 2.50 -17.27 14.78
C GLN A 63 2.37 -16.66 16.17
N ASN A 64 2.87 -15.44 16.38
CA ASN A 64 2.83 -14.73 17.67
C ASN A 64 1.77 -13.63 17.73
N PHE A 65 0.97 -13.46 16.68
CA PHE A 65 -0.19 -12.57 16.60
C PHE A 65 -1.39 -13.34 15.99
N PRO A 66 -2.04 -14.23 16.77
CA PRO A 66 -3.03 -15.15 16.25
C PRO A 66 -4.38 -14.47 15.95
N LEU A 67 -4.86 -14.58 14.71
CA LEU A 67 -6.16 -14.11 14.25
C LEU A 67 -6.95 -15.26 13.60
N PRO A 68 -7.54 -16.19 14.37
CA PRO A 68 -8.22 -17.37 13.83
C PRO A 68 -9.43 -17.08 12.94
N THR A 69 -10.13 -15.96 13.17
CA THR A 69 -11.27 -15.53 12.36
C THR A 69 -10.85 -14.44 11.40
N VAL A 70 -10.29 -13.34 11.91
CA VAL A 70 -9.95 -12.15 11.13
C VAL A 70 -8.87 -12.47 10.11
N GLY A 71 -7.93 -13.37 10.44
CA GLY A 71 -6.85 -13.79 9.55
C GLY A 71 -7.35 -14.36 8.23
N LYS A 72 -8.50 -15.06 8.21
CA LYS A 72 -9.10 -15.61 6.99
C LYS A 72 -9.63 -14.50 6.06
N SER A 73 -10.19 -13.45 6.64
CA SER A 73 -10.63 -12.28 5.88
C SER A 73 -9.45 -11.47 5.38
N LEU A 74 -8.41 -11.31 6.21
CA LEU A 74 -7.16 -10.67 5.80
C LEU A 74 -6.43 -11.45 4.69
N ASP A 75 -6.54 -12.78 4.65
CA ASP A 75 -5.99 -13.57 3.54
C ASP A 75 -6.68 -13.26 2.20
N ARG A 76 -7.99 -12.96 2.21
CA ARG A 76 -8.69 -12.48 1.00
C ARG A 76 -8.19 -11.11 0.57
N ILE A 77 -7.99 -10.20 1.53
CA ILE A 77 -7.44 -8.87 1.27
C ILE A 77 -6.01 -8.97 0.75
N ARG A 78 -5.20 -9.88 1.31
CA ARG A 78 -3.86 -10.18 0.80
C ARG A 78 -3.93 -10.60 -0.67
N LEU A 79 -4.81 -11.53 -1.03
CA LEU A 79 -4.97 -11.93 -2.43
C LEU A 79 -5.42 -10.76 -3.31
N ASP A 80 -6.35 -9.93 -2.84
CA ASP A 80 -6.77 -8.72 -3.56
C ASP A 80 -5.61 -7.75 -3.82
N VAL A 81 -4.72 -7.58 -2.85
CA VAL A 81 -3.55 -6.68 -2.93
C VAL A 81 -2.47 -7.24 -3.86
N HIS A 82 -2.15 -8.54 -3.75
CA HIS A 82 -1.04 -9.13 -4.51
C HIS A 82 -1.43 -9.60 -5.92
N GLU A 83 -2.64 -10.14 -6.08
CA GLU A 83 -3.07 -10.86 -7.29
C GLU A 83 -4.36 -10.27 -7.89
N GLY A 84 -5.10 -9.48 -7.11
CA GLY A 84 -6.39 -8.92 -7.50
C GLY A 84 -6.31 -7.47 -7.96
N LYS A 85 -7.17 -6.64 -7.39
CA LYS A 85 -7.32 -5.22 -7.73
C LYS A 85 -6.13 -4.33 -7.31
N GLY A 86 -5.20 -4.85 -6.52
CA GLY A 86 -4.00 -4.13 -6.10
C GLY A 86 -4.17 -3.25 -4.85
N PHE A 87 -5.33 -3.30 -4.19
CA PHE A 87 -5.58 -2.54 -2.96
C PHE A 87 -6.70 -3.17 -2.12
N GLY A 88 -6.78 -2.78 -0.85
CA GLY A 88 -7.88 -3.10 0.05
C GLY A 88 -7.94 -2.13 1.23
N LEU A 89 -9.12 -1.96 1.81
CA LEU A 89 -9.34 -1.08 2.95
C LEU A 89 -9.99 -1.87 4.09
N VAL A 90 -9.38 -1.86 5.27
CA VAL A 90 -9.99 -2.40 6.50
C VAL A 90 -10.48 -1.25 7.36
N ARG A 91 -11.75 -1.28 7.77
CA ARG A 91 -12.37 -0.28 8.65
C ARG A 91 -12.75 -0.91 9.99
N GLY A 92 -12.65 -0.10 11.04
CA GLY A 92 -12.96 -0.50 12.42
C GLY A 92 -11.74 -0.87 13.27
N ILE A 93 -10.52 -0.84 12.72
CA ILE A 93 -9.29 -1.06 13.49
C ILE A 93 -9.15 0.06 14.53
N ASN A 94 -8.91 -0.30 15.79
CA ASN A 94 -8.60 0.67 16.83
C ASN A 94 -7.26 1.36 16.49
N PRO A 95 -7.17 2.70 16.52
CA PRO A 95 -5.95 3.44 16.16
C PRO A 95 -4.67 3.08 16.94
N LEU A 96 -4.81 2.36 18.05
CA LEU A 96 -3.69 1.90 18.88
C LEU A 96 -3.24 0.47 18.53
N ASP A 97 -4.00 -0.24 17.71
CA ASP A 97 -3.71 -1.61 17.35
C ASP A 97 -2.75 -1.71 16.16
N TYR A 98 -1.83 -2.66 16.26
CA TYR A 98 -0.86 -3.02 15.22
C TYR A 98 -0.70 -4.54 15.16
N GLY A 99 -0.15 -5.06 14.06
CA GLY A 99 0.11 -6.50 13.87
C GLY A 99 -0.69 -7.13 12.73
N VAL A 100 -1.85 -6.54 12.41
CA VAL A 100 -2.72 -6.95 11.29
C VAL A 100 -1.95 -7.03 9.96
N GLN A 101 -0.98 -6.16 9.74
CA GLN A 101 -0.15 -6.14 8.53
C GLN A 101 0.67 -7.43 8.31
N SER A 102 0.88 -8.25 9.36
CA SER A 102 1.50 -9.60 9.29
C SER A 102 0.69 -10.60 8.48
N TYR A 103 -0.58 -10.29 8.24
CA TYR A 103 -1.44 -11.09 7.38
C TYR A 103 -1.42 -10.61 5.93
N ILE A 104 -0.93 -9.40 5.64
CA ILE A 104 -0.85 -8.88 4.27
C ILE A 104 0.54 -9.12 3.65
N ALA A 105 1.60 -8.85 4.40
CA ALA A 105 2.98 -9.03 3.96
C ALA A 105 3.87 -9.63 5.06
N ASN A 106 4.87 -10.40 4.65
CA ASN A 106 5.78 -11.11 5.54
C ASN A 106 6.91 -10.22 6.08
N LEU A 107 7.29 -9.15 5.36
CA LEU A 107 8.34 -8.22 5.75
C LEU A 107 7.78 -6.82 5.96
N ARG A 108 8.51 -5.99 6.71
CA ARG A 108 8.26 -4.56 6.85
C ARG A 108 9.48 -3.82 6.33
N GLY A 109 9.25 -2.71 5.63
CA GLY A 109 10.33 -1.85 5.14
C GLY A 109 10.78 -0.87 6.23
N ARG A 110 12.09 -0.67 6.36
CA ARG A 110 12.64 0.38 7.22
C ARG A 110 12.33 1.75 6.60
N GLN A 111 11.72 2.64 7.37
CA GLN A 111 11.19 3.92 6.90
C GLN A 111 12.10 5.12 7.20
N ASP A 112 13.10 4.96 8.08
CA ASP A 112 14.11 5.97 8.39
C ASP A 112 15.46 5.35 8.82
N GLU A 113 16.46 6.20 9.03
CA GLU A 113 17.81 5.78 9.45
C GLU A 113 17.87 5.18 10.86
N LYS A 114 16.84 5.42 11.69
CA LYS A 114 16.75 4.92 13.07
C LYS A 114 16.23 3.49 13.14
N GLY A 115 15.84 2.89 12.01
CA GLY A 115 15.28 1.55 12.01
C GLY A 115 13.78 1.51 12.23
N ASN A 116 13.07 2.65 12.19
CA ASN A 116 11.64 2.65 12.42
C ASN A 116 10.91 1.98 11.25
N MET A 117 9.97 1.09 11.58
CA MET A 117 9.12 0.38 10.60
C MET A 117 7.77 1.08 10.40
N LEU A 118 7.43 2.02 11.29
CA LEU A 118 6.26 2.87 11.25
C LEU A 118 6.71 4.31 11.46
N VAL A 119 6.17 5.22 10.67
CA VAL A 119 6.45 6.66 10.75
C VAL A 119 5.15 7.43 10.77
N HIS A 120 5.17 8.58 11.43
CA HIS A 120 4.01 9.46 11.48
C HIS A 120 3.91 10.29 10.19
N VAL A 121 2.75 10.21 9.53
CA VAL A 121 2.34 11.15 8.49
C VAL A 121 1.40 12.15 9.16
N VAL A 122 1.94 13.31 9.49
CA VAL A 122 1.27 14.36 10.26
C VAL A 122 1.78 15.71 9.80
N ALA A 123 0.90 16.68 9.62
CA ALA A 123 1.31 18.04 9.33
C ALA A 123 2.23 18.55 10.45
N ASP A 124 3.45 18.94 10.10
CA ASP A 124 4.44 19.47 11.03
C ASP A 124 4.96 20.81 10.49
N ASN A 125 4.58 21.89 11.21
CA ASN A 125 4.98 23.26 10.92
C ASN A 125 6.02 23.78 11.90
N SER A 126 6.67 22.91 12.67
CA SER A 126 7.73 23.28 13.62
C SER A 126 8.95 23.91 12.93
N SER A 127 9.18 23.62 11.65
CA SER A 127 10.23 24.22 10.83
C SER A 127 9.86 24.26 9.35
N ASN A 128 10.54 25.11 8.57
CA ASN A 128 10.38 25.12 7.10
C ASN A 128 10.88 23.83 6.44
N LEU A 129 11.84 23.14 7.05
CA LEU A 129 12.35 21.87 6.53
C LEU A 129 11.33 20.75 6.74
N SER A 130 10.69 20.69 7.92
CA SER A 130 9.65 19.71 8.19
C SER A 130 8.42 19.94 7.33
N SER A 131 7.96 21.18 7.14
CA SER A 131 6.76 21.47 6.33
C SER A 131 6.90 21.20 4.82
N GLN A 132 8.13 21.03 4.32
CA GLN A 132 8.42 20.66 2.93
C GLN A 132 8.54 19.15 2.72
N HIS A 133 8.75 18.37 3.78
CA HIS A 133 8.83 16.92 3.67
C HIS A 133 7.45 16.32 3.36
N HIS A 134 7.33 15.43 2.37
CA HIS A 134 6.03 14.91 1.90
C HIS A 134 5.16 14.31 3.02
N ARG A 135 5.77 13.67 4.03
CA ARG A 135 5.05 13.11 5.18
C ARG A 135 4.52 14.15 6.18
N HIS A 136 4.97 15.39 6.06
CA HIS A 136 4.78 16.46 7.03
C HIS A 136 4.17 17.75 6.43
N SER A 137 3.99 17.78 5.12
CA SER A 137 3.36 18.87 4.41
C SER A 137 1.85 18.70 4.32
N THR A 138 1.14 19.81 4.13
CA THR A 138 -0.27 19.84 3.73
C THR A 138 -0.45 20.01 2.21
N SER A 139 0.66 20.10 1.47
CA SER A 139 0.65 20.23 0.01
C SER A 139 0.21 18.94 -0.67
N GLU A 140 -0.31 19.07 -1.89
CA GLU A 140 -0.59 17.92 -2.75
C GLU A 140 0.68 17.13 -3.02
N ILE A 141 0.57 15.79 -2.98
CA ILE A 141 1.64 14.88 -3.37
C ILE A 141 1.26 14.32 -4.74
N THR A 142 2.17 14.39 -5.70
CA THR A 142 1.98 13.85 -7.04
C THR A 142 1.89 12.32 -7.01
N PHE A 143 1.29 11.72 -8.03
CA PHE A 143 1.28 10.26 -8.17
C PHE A 143 2.72 9.71 -8.17
N HIS A 144 2.93 8.70 -7.34
CA HIS A 144 4.20 7.98 -7.20
C HIS A 144 3.91 6.53 -6.79
N ASN A 145 4.90 5.67 -6.98
CA ASN A 145 4.95 4.36 -6.34
C ASN A 145 6.00 4.43 -5.22
N GLU A 146 5.92 3.50 -4.27
CA GLU A 146 6.97 3.33 -3.26
C GLU A 146 8.13 2.53 -3.87
N GLU A 147 9.36 3.02 -3.70
CA GLU A 147 10.56 2.36 -4.25
C GLU A 147 11.11 1.28 -3.31
N SER A 148 10.80 1.39 -2.02
CA SER A 148 11.40 0.57 -0.96
C SER A 148 10.64 -0.71 -0.62
N GLY A 149 9.49 -0.98 -1.23
CA GLY A 149 8.73 -2.20 -0.98
C GLY A 149 7.55 -2.42 -1.93
N ASP A 150 7.03 -3.64 -1.92
CA ASP A 150 5.94 -4.06 -2.82
C ASP A 150 4.57 -3.49 -2.42
N ILE A 151 4.40 -3.16 -1.13
CA ILE A 151 3.13 -2.69 -0.56
C ILE A 151 3.39 -1.49 0.35
N VAL A 152 2.65 -0.42 0.11
CA VAL A 152 2.50 0.69 1.05
C VAL A 152 1.18 0.54 1.82
N SER A 153 1.23 0.73 3.14
CA SER A 153 0.04 0.70 4.00
C SER A 153 0.12 1.79 5.05
N TRP A 154 -1.02 2.34 5.45
CA TRP A 154 -1.11 3.31 6.53
C TRP A 154 -2.35 3.05 7.39
N LEU A 155 -2.27 3.44 8.67
CA LEU A 155 -3.38 3.43 9.62
C LEU A 155 -3.78 4.87 9.91
N THR A 156 -5.03 5.22 9.59
CA THR A 156 -5.57 6.55 9.89
C THR A 156 -5.98 6.62 11.37
N ARG A 157 -5.20 7.35 12.18
CA ARG A 157 -5.53 7.60 13.59
C ARG A 157 -6.53 8.74 13.80
N SER A 158 -6.48 9.74 12.93
CA SER A 158 -7.41 10.87 12.88
C SER A 158 -7.54 11.34 11.44
N ALA A 159 -8.76 11.63 11.01
CA ALA A 159 -8.99 12.26 9.71
C ALA A 159 -8.66 13.76 9.77
N ALA A 160 -8.25 14.34 8.63
CA ALA A 160 -8.13 15.77 8.50
C ALA A 160 -9.52 16.43 8.54
N ALA A 161 -9.62 17.64 9.10
CA ALA A 161 -10.87 18.40 9.12
C ALA A 161 -11.37 18.76 7.71
N SER A 162 -10.42 18.97 6.77
CA SER A 162 -10.68 19.16 5.35
C SER A 162 -9.48 18.66 4.53
N GLY A 163 -9.70 18.29 3.27
CA GLY A 163 -8.65 17.72 2.42
C GLY A 163 -8.32 16.28 2.80
N GLY A 164 -7.04 15.90 2.74
CA GLY A 164 -6.57 14.56 3.14
C GLY A 164 -7.09 13.41 2.28
N ARG A 165 -7.50 13.70 1.03
CA ARG A 165 -7.98 12.67 0.10
C ARG A 165 -6.82 11.79 -0.33
N CYS A 166 -7.00 10.48 -0.26
CA CYS A 166 -6.12 9.52 -0.90
C CYS A 166 -6.70 9.13 -2.25
N ILE A 167 -5.92 9.29 -3.32
CA ILE A 167 -6.30 8.94 -4.68
C ILE A 167 -5.34 7.84 -5.15
N ILE A 168 -5.90 6.76 -5.67
CA ILE A 168 -5.14 5.66 -6.25
C ILE A 168 -5.49 5.51 -7.73
N ALA A 169 -4.52 5.06 -8.52
CA ALA A 169 -4.69 4.78 -9.94
C ALA A 169 -4.04 3.44 -10.28
N SER A 170 -4.68 2.69 -11.18
CA SER A 170 -4.10 1.45 -11.70
C SER A 170 -2.96 1.75 -12.67
N GLY A 171 -1.74 1.31 -12.34
CA GLY A 171 -0.61 1.36 -13.26
C GLY A 171 -0.85 0.56 -14.54
N TYR A 172 -1.58 -0.56 -14.45
CA TYR A 172 -1.95 -1.36 -15.63
C TYR A 172 -2.94 -0.64 -16.55
N ALA A 173 -3.91 0.09 -15.98
CA ALA A 173 -4.84 0.89 -16.78
C ALA A 173 -4.11 2.08 -17.44
N VAL A 174 -3.20 2.74 -16.72
CA VAL A 174 -2.34 3.79 -17.28
C VAL A 174 -1.50 3.24 -18.44
N TYR A 175 -0.90 2.06 -18.27
CA TYR A 175 -0.18 1.36 -19.34
C TYR A 175 -1.08 1.13 -20.56
N ASN A 176 -2.28 0.57 -20.38
CA ASN A 176 -3.21 0.28 -21.50
C ASN A 176 -3.63 1.56 -22.25
N ILE A 177 -3.81 2.67 -21.54
CA ILE A 177 -4.11 3.99 -22.15
C ILE A 177 -2.91 4.48 -22.95
N LEU A 178 -1.70 4.39 -22.39
CA LEU A 178 -0.47 4.82 -23.06
C LEU A 178 -0.17 3.97 -24.29
N ASP A 179 -0.30 2.66 -24.23
CA ASP A 179 -0.07 1.78 -25.38
C ASP A 179 -1.06 2.09 -26.53
N ARG A 180 -2.34 2.32 -26.19
CA ARG A 180 -3.37 2.65 -27.18
C ARG A 180 -3.18 4.00 -27.85
N HIS A 181 -2.84 5.05 -27.09
CA HIS A 181 -2.87 6.43 -27.57
C HIS A 181 -1.48 7.02 -27.84
N HIS A 182 -0.44 6.49 -27.18
CA HIS A 182 0.93 6.99 -27.21
C HIS A 182 1.97 5.85 -27.13
N PRO A 183 1.96 4.84 -28.03
CA PRO A 183 2.80 3.64 -27.91
C PRO A 183 4.30 3.94 -27.85
N ALA A 184 4.76 5.02 -28.49
CA ALA A 184 6.15 5.48 -28.38
C ALA A 184 6.56 5.83 -26.93
N SER A 185 5.62 6.31 -26.11
CA SER A 185 5.86 6.61 -24.70
C SER A 185 6.20 5.35 -23.89
N ILE A 186 5.60 4.19 -24.21
CA ILE A 186 5.93 2.93 -23.53
C ILE A 186 7.40 2.58 -23.76
N HIS A 187 7.86 2.66 -25.00
CA HIS A 187 9.27 2.42 -25.34
C HIS A 187 10.22 3.39 -24.65
N GLN A 188 9.84 4.65 -24.51
CA GLN A 188 10.66 5.67 -23.85
C GLN A 188 10.70 5.46 -22.34
N LEU A 189 9.54 5.22 -21.71
CA LEU A 189 9.41 4.97 -20.27
C LEU A 189 10.13 3.69 -19.84
N SER A 190 10.26 2.69 -20.72
CA SER A 190 11.02 1.47 -20.43
C SER A 190 12.54 1.62 -20.51
N GLN A 191 13.07 2.75 -20.99
CA GLN A 191 14.52 2.93 -21.11
C GLN A 191 15.14 3.14 -19.72
N PRO A 192 16.33 2.57 -19.44
CA PRO A 192 17.04 2.79 -18.18
C PRO A 192 17.76 4.15 -18.16
N LYS A 193 17.05 5.22 -18.50
CA LYS A 193 17.58 6.59 -18.65
C LYS A 193 16.95 7.58 -17.67
N TRP A 194 16.02 7.12 -16.84
CA TRP A 194 15.35 7.93 -15.83
C TRP A 194 16.23 8.02 -14.59
N VAL A 195 16.52 9.24 -14.17
CA VAL A 195 17.29 9.51 -12.96
C VAL A 195 16.30 9.84 -11.85
N PHE A 196 16.33 9.06 -10.78
CA PHE A 196 15.59 9.32 -9.55
C PHE A 196 16.55 9.99 -8.57
N ALA A 197 16.18 11.17 -8.06
CA ALA A 197 16.95 11.81 -7.01
C ALA A 197 16.79 10.98 -5.73
N LYS A 198 17.92 10.64 -5.10
CA LYS A 198 17.94 10.01 -3.78
C LYS A 198 17.74 11.05 -2.68
#